data_AF-A0A6L9ZP71-F1
#
_entry.id   AF-A0A6L9ZP71-F1
#
_cell.length_a   1.000
_cell.length_b   1.000
_cell.length_c   1.000
_cell.angle_alpha   90.00
_cell.angle_beta   90.00
_cell.angle_gamma   90.00
#
_symmetry.space_group_name_H-M   'P 1'
#
loop_
_entity.id
_entity.type
_entity.pdbx_description
1 polymer ?
#
loop_
_entity_poly.entity_id
_entity_poly.type
_entity_poly.pdbx_seq_one_letter_code
_entity_poly.pdbx_strand_id
1 'polypeptide(L)'
;MKPFLVNGKPLKSVNQLYNKRKAKYQSHLKGNRKTSRKIKALSYHRNRFVENYLHNTSKLVVNYLVTNNIGTVVIGKNDNWKQGANIGKINNQKFTQIPHSKLIEQITYKCQLAGIKVIETARLLYQ
;
A
#
# COMPACT_ATOMS: atom_id res chain seq x y z
N MET A 1 9.35 -17.66 -17.20
CA MET A 1 9.39 -16.36 -16.49
C MET A 1 9.34 -16.64 -15.00
N LYS A 2 10.23 -16.04 -14.18
CA LYS A 2 10.23 -16.26 -12.72
C LYS A 2 9.28 -15.25 -12.05
N PRO A 3 8.50 -15.65 -11.04
CA PRO A 3 7.64 -14.72 -10.31
C PRO A 3 8.49 -13.65 -9.62
N PHE A 4 8.10 -12.38 -9.80
CA PHE A 4 8.74 -11.24 -9.15
C PHE A 4 7.96 -10.87 -7.87
N LEU A 5 8.62 -10.94 -6.72
CA LEU A 5 8.01 -10.66 -5.42
C LEU A 5 8.67 -9.45 -4.77
N VAL A 6 7.87 -8.45 -4.38
CA VAL A 6 8.33 -7.32 -3.59
C VAL A 6 8.06 -7.57 -2.10
N ASN A 7 9.09 -7.40 -1.27
CA ASN A 7 9.01 -7.67 0.16
C ASN A 7 8.22 -6.60 0.93
N GLY A 8 6.99 -6.91 1.34
CA GLY A 8 6.13 -6.03 2.16
C GLY A 8 6.45 -5.99 3.68
N LYS A 9 7.43 -6.76 4.19
CA LYS A 9 7.80 -6.78 5.62
C LYS A 9 8.18 -5.40 6.18
N PRO A 10 8.93 -4.53 5.47
CA PRO A 10 9.26 -3.20 5.96
C PRO A 10 8.03 -2.35 6.28
N LEU A 11 7.04 -2.39 5.39
CA LEU A 11 5.78 -1.66 5.54
C LEU A 11 4.99 -2.15 6.76
N LYS A 12 4.94 -3.48 6.95
CA LYS A 12 4.31 -4.12 8.11
C LYS A 12 4.97 -3.69 9.43
N SER A 13 6.30 -3.70 9.49
CA SER A 13 7.08 -3.33 10.67
C SER A 13 6.85 -1.87 11.07
N VAL A 14 6.93 -0.94 10.11
CA VAL A 14 6.67 0.49 10.35
C VAL A 14 5.23 0.71 10.81
N ASN A 15 4.26 0.02 10.22
CA ASN A 15 2.87 0.15 10.64
C ASN A 15 2.61 -0.42 12.05
N GLN A 16 3.29 -1.50 12.43
CA GLN A 16 3.22 -2.04 13.80
C GLN A 16 3.80 -1.06 14.82
N LEU A 17 4.97 -0.48 14.55
CA LEU A 17 5.58 0.53 15.41
C LEU A 17 4.69 1.78 15.54
N TYR A 18 4.13 2.24 14.42
CA TYR A 18 3.16 3.34 14.40
C TYR A 18 1.97 3.06 15.31
N ASN A 19 1.32 1.90 15.17
CA ASN A 19 0.15 1.53 15.97
C ASN A 19 0.49 1.44 17.46
N LYS A 20 1.63 0.83 17.82
CA LYS A 20 2.09 0.75 19.22
C LYS A 20 2.31 2.14 19.84
N ARG A 21 3.00 3.04 19.12
CA ARG A 21 3.28 4.40 19.59
C ARG A 21 2.00 5.26 19.64
N LYS A 22 1.11 5.12 18.66
CA LYS A 22 -0.17 5.82 18.61
C LYS A 22 -1.05 5.44 19.79
N ALA A 23 -1.18 4.15 20.10
CA ALA A 23 -1.95 3.67 21.26
C ALA A 23 -1.42 4.25 22.57
N LYS A 24 -0.09 4.22 22.76
CA LYS A 24 0.57 4.84 23.93
C LYS A 24 0.28 6.34 24.02
N TYR A 25 0.37 7.09 22.92
CA TYR A 25 0.10 8.53 22.97
C TYR A 25 -1.37 8.85 23.16
N GLN A 26 -2.27 8.01 22.67
CA GLN A 26 -3.71 8.17 22.85
C GLN A 26 -4.15 7.89 24.29
N SER A 27 -3.53 6.94 25.00
CA SER A 27 -3.84 6.68 26.41
C SER A 27 -3.48 7.84 27.35
N HIS A 28 -2.59 8.74 26.91
CA HIS A 28 -2.24 9.95 27.66
C HIS A 28 -3.15 11.16 27.34
N LEU A 29 -4.10 11.03 26.43
CA LEU A 29 -5.04 12.12 26.10
C LEU A 29 -6.15 12.18 27.16
N LYS A 30 -6.47 13.39 27.63
CA LYS A 30 -7.57 13.64 28.56
C LYS A 30 -8.82 14.14 27.82
N GLY A 31 -10.00 13.74 28.31
CA GLY A 31 -11.30 14.10 27.73
C GLY A 31 -11.50 13.57 26.31
N ASN A 32 -12.34 14.24 25.51
CA ASN A 32 -12.67 13.82 24.14
C ASN A 32 -11.57 14.10 23.09
N ARG A 33 -10.33 14.39 23.51
CA ARG A 33 -9.24 14.70 22.59
C ARG A 33 -8.76 13.42 21.89
N LYS A 34 -8.97 13.33 20.57
CA LYS A 34 -8.57 12.17 19.75
C LYS A 34 -7.13 12.24 19.20
N THR A 35 -6.47 13.40 19.28
CA THR A 35 -5.14 13.65 18.70
C THR A 35 -4.30 14.63 19.52
N SER A 36 -2.99 14.65 19.28
CA SER A 36 -2.00 15.59 19.82
C SER A 36 -0.94 15.94 18.78
N ARG A 37 -0.12 16.96 19.02
CA ARG A 37 1.04 17.30 18.16
C ARG A 37 1.97 16.09 17.93
N LYS A 38 2.21 15.29 18.98
CA LYS A 38 3.01 14.05 18.89
C LYS A 38 2.36 13.00 17.96
N ILE A 39 1.05 12.82 18.03
CA ILE A 39 0.32 11.88 17.14
C ILE A 39 0.31 12.36 15.69
N LYS A 40 0.19 13.68 15.46
CA LYS A 40 0.28 14.29 14.13
C LYS A 40 1.67 14.08 13.53
N ALA A 41 2.74 14.40 14.27
CA ALA A 41 4.11 14.18 13.82
C ALA A 41 4.38 12.69 13.51
N LEU A 42 3.96 11.78 14.40
CA LEU A 42 4.07 10.34 14.20
C LEU A 42 3.37 9.88 12.90
N SER A 43 2.19 10.43 12.63
CA SER A 43 1.42 10.12 11.41
C SER A 43 2.10 10.68 10.15
N TYR A 44 2.66 11.88 10.24
CA TYR A 44 3.42 12.49 9.15
C TYR A 44 4.65 11.65 8.75
N HIS A 45 5.48 11.24 9.71
CA HIS A 45 6.65 10.39 9.44
C HIS A 45 6.26 9.05 8.83
N ARG A 46 5.21 8.41 9.37
CA ARG A 46 4.69 7.15 8.83
C ARG A 46 4.19 7.33 7.38
N ASN A 47 3.47 8.40 7.09
CA ASN A 47 2.96 8.68 5.74
C ASN A 47 4.10 8.93 4.74
N ARG A 48 5.13 9.72 5.11
CA ARG A 48 6.33 9.93 4.30
C ARG A 48 7.07 8.62 3.99
N PHE A 49 7.23 7.76 4.99
CA PHE A 49 7.87 6.45 4.79
C PHE A 49 7.06 5.58 3.82
N VAL A 50 5.74 5.47 4.03
CA VAL A 50 4.85 4.69 3.17
C VAL A 50 4.92 5.19 1.73
N GLU A 51 4.82 6.51 1.53
CA GLU A 51 4.89 7.14 0.21
C GLU A 51 6.21 6.87 -0.51
N ASN A 52 7.35 7.06 0.16
CA ASN A 52 8.67 6.75 -0.39
C ASN A 52 8.80 5.27 -0.77
N TYR A 53 8.33 4.39 0.11
CA TYR A 53 8.36 2.94 -0.15
C TYR A 53 7.52 2.55 -1.37
N LEU A 54 6.31 3.13 -1.52
CA LEU A 54 5.48 2.89 -2.69
C LEU A 54 6.11 3.44 -3.98
N HIS A 55 6.71 4.64 -3.93
CA HIS A 55 7.40 5.21 -5.09
C HIS A 55 8.59 4.35 -5.54
N ASN A 56 9.38 3.85 -4.59
CA ASN A 56 10.51 2.98 -4.92
C ASN A 56 10.04 1.63 -5.44
N THR A 57 8.98 1.06 -4.87
CA THR A 57 8.37 -0.19 -5.32
C THR A 57 7.82 -0.09 -6.73
N SER A 58 7.05 0.95 -7.03
CA SER A 58 6.50 1.15 -8.37
C SER A 58 7.60 1.37 -9.41
N LYS A 59 8.69 2.09 -9.05
CA LYS A 59 9.86 2.24 -9.94
C LYS A 59 10.55 0.90 -10.20
N LEU A 60 10.74 0.09 -9.16
CA LEU A 60 11.34 -1.24 -9.27
C LEU A 60 10.53 -2.15 -10.20
N VAL A 61 9.20 -2.14 -10.08
CA VAL A 61 8.29 -2.91 -10.95
C VAL A 61 8.42 -2.45 -12.40
N VAL A 62 8.34 -1.14 -12.67
CA VAL A 62 8.43 -0.59 -14.03
C VAL A 62 9.79 -0.90 -14.66
N ASN A 63 10.88 -0.74 -13.92
CA ASN A 63 12.22 -1.10 -14.39
C ASN A 63 12.30 -2.58 -14.77
N TYR A 64 11.74 -3.46 -13.94
CA TYR A 64 11.68 -4.88 -14.26
C TYR A 64 10.92 -5.14 -15.57
N LEU A 65 9.78 -4.49 -15.78
CA LEU A 65 9.00 -4.63 -17.02
C LEU A 65 9.77 -4.18 -18.25
N VAL A 66 10.44 -3.02 -18.16
CA VAL A 66 11.28 -2.47 -19.23
C VAL A 66 12.45 -3.41 -19.55
N THR A 67 13.18 -3.88 -18.54
CA THR A 67 14.33 -4.80 -18.73
C THR A 67 13.90 -6.13 -19.37
N ASN A 68 12.66 -6.56 -19.18
CA ASN A 68 12.12 -7.79 -19.77
C ASN A 68 11.33 -7.53 -21.07
N ASN A 69 11.35 -6.32 -21.63
CA ASN A 69 10.62 -5.94 -22.84
C ASN A 69 9.12 -6.24 -22.78
N ILE A 70 8.49 -6.05 -21.62
CA ILE A 70 7.06 -6.30 -21.43
C ILE A 70 6.26 -5.06 -21.84
N GLY A 71 5.49 -5.16 -22.93
CA GLY A 71 4.70 -4.06 -23.47
C GLY A 71 3.28 -3.92 -22.91
N THR A 72 2.78 -4.91 -22.14
CA THR A 72 1.43 -4.87 -21.56
C THR A 72 1.40 -5.49 -20.17
N VAL A 73 0.75 -4.81 -19.23
CA VAL A 73 0.56 -5.24 -17.84
C VAL A 73 -0.92 -5.31 -17.54
N VAL A 74 -1.36 -6.43 -16.97
CA VAL A 74 -2.72 -6.60 -16.45
C VAL A 74 -2.68 -6.49 -14.93
N ILE A 75 -3.41 -5.54 -14.36
CA ILE A 75 -3.51 -5.33 -12.91
C ILE A 75 -4.89 -5.78 -12.44
N GLY A 76 -4.93 -6.80 -11.59
CA GLY A 76 -6.15 -7.20 -10.91
C GLY A 76 -6.50 -6.23 -9.78
N LYS A 77 -7.63 -5.54 -9.89
CA LYS A 77 -8.17 -4.68 -8.84
C LYS A 77 -9.50 -5.26 -8.36
N ASN A 78 -9.52 -5.81 -7.15
CA ASN A 78 -10.77 -6.22 -6.51
C ASN A 78 -11.21 -5.10 -5.58
N ASP A 79 -12.35 -4.47 -5.83
CA ASP A 79 -12.85 -3.36 -4.98
C ASP A 79 -13.10 -3.79 -3.52
N ASN A 80 -13.38 -5.09 -3.30
CA ASN A 80 -13.56 -5.68 -1.97
C ASN A 80 -12.27 -5.99 -1.21
N TRP A 81 -11.09 -5.72 -1.77
CA TRP A 81 -9.82 -6.01 -1.11
C TRP A 81 -9.60 -5.25 0.21
N LYS A 82 -10.19 -4.05 0.36
CA LYS A 82 -10.12 -3.26 1.60
C LYS A 82 -11.16 -3.70 2.64
N GLN A 83 -12.31 -4.23 2.22
CA GLN A 83 -13.45 -4.46 3.13
C GLN A 83 -13.77 -5.94 3.38
N GLY A 84 -13.40 -6.85 2.48
CA GLY A 84 -13.89 -8.23 2.46
C GLY A 84 -12.82 -9.32 2.49
N ALA A 85 -11.55 -9.00 2.77
CA ALA A 85 -10.55 -10.04 2.99
C ALA A 85 -10.98 -10.83 4.25
N ASN A 86 -11.52 -12.04 4.12
CA ASN A 86 -11.96 -12.82 5.29
C ASN A 86 -10.74 -13.47 6.00
N ILE A 87 -9.67 -12.70 6.22
CA ILE A 87 -8.35 -13.14 6.71
C ILE A 87 -8.23 -12.89 8.24
N GLY A 88 -9.35 -12.58 8.89
CA GLY A 88 -9.45 -12.28 10.33
C GLY A 88 -9.25 -10.80 10.68
N LYS A 89 -9.92 -10.35 11.75
CA LYS A 89 -10.03 -8.95 12.19
C LYS A 89 -8.69 -8.20 12.26
N ILE A 90 -7.64 -8.86 12.75
CA ILE A 90 -6.29 -8.30 12.92
C ILE A 90 -5.59 -8.09 11.57
N ASN A 91 -5.75 -9.02 10.62
CA ASN A 91 -5.14 -8.89 9.31
C ASN A 91 -5.89 -7.86 8.46
N ASN A 92 -7.22 -7.79 8.57
CA ASN A 92 -8.00 -6.75 7.89
C ASN A 92 -7.62 -5.35 8.33
N GLN A 93 -7.40 -5.12 9.62
CA GLN A 93 -6.94 -3.81 10.12
C GLN A 93 -5.54 -3.45 9.62
N LYS A 94 -4.65 -4.44 9.40
CA LYS A 94 -3.33 -4.21 8.83
C LYS A 94 -3.40 -3.97 7.32
N PHE A 95 -4.30 -4.65 6.62
CA PHE A 95 -4.49 -4.58 5.17
C PHE A 95 -5.18 -3.27 4.75
N THR A 96 -6.24 -2.85 5.47
CA THR A 96 -6.92 -1.56 5.26
C THR A 96 -6.00 -0.35 5.44
N GLN A 97 -4.96 -0.47 6.27
CA GLN A 97 -4.04 0.63 6.57
C GLN A 97 -2.95 0.83 5.51
N ILE A 98 -2.81 -0.09 4.54
CA ILE A 98 -1.85 0.01 3.45
C ILE A 98 -2.56 0.62 2.22
N PRO A 99 -2.03 1.71 1.63
CA PRO A 99 -2.68 2.38 0.50
C PRO A 99 -2.28 1.72 -0.83
N HIS A 100 -2.61 0.47 -1.08
CA HIS A 100 -2.27 -0.14 -2.38
C HIS A 100 -3.05 0.42 -3.58
N SER A 101 -4.15 1.17 -3.39
CA SER A 101 -4.73 1.96 -4.49
C SER A 101 -3.71 2.97 -5.03
N LYS A 102 -2.98 3.64 -4.11
CA LYS A 102 -1.89 4.54 -4.46
C LYS A 102 -0.73 3.79 -5.13
N LEU A 103 -0.47 2.54 -4.76
CA LEU A 103 0.55 1.73 -5.45
C LEU A 103 0.15 1.42 -6.90
N ILE A 104 -1.11 1.04 -7.12
CA ILE A 104 -1.65 0.76 -8.46
C ILE A 104 -1.56 2.04 -9.30
N GLU A 105 -2.08 3.16 -8.80
CA GLU A 105 -1.97 4.47 -9.46
C GLU A 105 -0.51 4.80 -9.83
N GLN A 106 0.43 4.56 -8.90
CA GLN A 106 1.85 4.81 -9.13
C GLN A 106 2.48 3.90 -10.18
N ILE A 107 2.08 2.64 -10.25
CA ILE A 107 2.52 1.71 -11.29
C ILE A 107 1.91 2.13 -12.63
N THR A 108 0.62 2.42 -12.66
CA THR A 108 -0.11 2.79 -13.88
C THR A 108 0.52 4.00 -14.57
N TYR A 109 0.72 5.12 -13.86
CA TYR A 109 1.29 6.31 -14.50
C TYR A 109 2.73 6.08 -14.96
N LYS A 110 3.55 5.34 -14.21
CA LYS A 110 4.95 5.08 -14.58
C LYS A 110 5.07 4.14 -15.77
N CYS A 111 4.20 3.13 -15.85
CA CYS A 111 4.10 2.25 -17.01
C CYS A 111 3.70 3.07 -18.25
N GLN A 112 2.70 3.94 -18.14
CA GLN A 112 2.28 4.83 -19.23
C GLN A 112 3.43 5.73 -19.71
N LEU A 113 4.20 6.32 -18.79
CA LEU A 113 5.38 7.12 -19.12
C LEU A 113 6.48 6.30 -19.81
N ALA A 114 6.57 5.00 -19.54
CA ALA A 114 7.50 4.07 -20.17
C ALA A 114 6.97 3.45 -21.48
N GLY A 115 5.79 3.88 -21.96
CA GLY A 115 5.15 3.31 -23.16
C GLY A 115 4.53 1.93 -22.96
N ILE A 116 4.36 1.49 -21.71
CA ILE A 116 3.78 0.19 -21.36
C ILE A 116 2.27 0.33 -21.19
N LYS A 117 1.50 -0.49 -21.91
CA LYS A 117 0.04 -0.52 -21.81
C LYS A 117 -0.38 -1.14 -20.48
N VAL A 118 -1.31 -0.50 -19.76
CA VAL A 118 -1.86 -1.01 -18.51
C VAL A 118 -3.35 -1.30 -18.69
N ILE A 119 -3.78 -2.49 -18.30
CA ILE A 119 -5.17 -2.93 -18.33
C ILE A 119 -5.58 -3.26 -16.90
N GLU A 120 -6.59 -2.57 -16.37
CA GLU A 120 -7.19 -2.94 -15.09
C GLU A 120 -8.25 -4.01 -15.33
N THR A 121 -8.20 -5.10 -14.56
CA THR A 121 -9.21 -6.16 -14.58
C THR A 121 -9.89 -6.20 -13.22
N ALA A 122 -11.19 -5.91 -13.21
CA ALA A 122 -12.06 -6.24 -12.08
C ALA A 122 -12.54 -7.68 -12.27
N ARG A 123 -12.31 -8.54 -11.27
CA ARG A 123 -12.91 -9.88 -11.29
C ARG A 123 -14.39 -9.71 -10.96
N LEU A 124 -15.25 -9.63 -11.98
CA LEU A 124 -16.68 -9.89 -11.81
C LEU A 124 -16.79 -11.34 -11.33
N LEU A 125 -17.34 -11.54 -10.13
CA LEU A 125 -17.68 -12.84 -9.60
C LEU A 125 -18.82 -13.41 -10.46
N TYR A 126 -18.47 -14.13 -11.52
CA TYR A 126 -19.34 -15.14 -12.10
C TYR A 126 -18.78 -16.49 -11.67
N GLN A 127 -19.38 -17.02 -10.62
CA GLN A 127 -19.74 -18.42 -10.40
C GLN A 127 -20.44 -18.54 -9.05
#